data_AF-A0A2T6ITQ5-F1
#
_entry.id   AF-A0A2T6ITQ5-F1
#
_cell.length_a   1.000
_cell.length_b   1.000
_cell.length_c   1.000
_cell.angle_alpha   90.00
_cell.angle_beta   90.00
_cell.angle_gamma   90.00
#
_symmetry.space_group_name_H-M   'P 1'
#
loop_
_entity.id
_entity.type
_entity.pdbx_description
1 polymer ?
#
loop_
_entity_poly.entity_id
_entity_poly.type
_entity_poly.pdbx_seq_one_letter_code
_entity_poly.pdbx_strand_id
1 'polypeptide(L)'
;MRRRLRGASKIKLSSTSTLIVEGDVFIKHLELDGAAVLRAVPGAKLVVERLVVRNEGWPLKTVSNNEEVPAASAMRGYRFEKKETYIAENTRVGTTQTVQN
;
A
#
# COMPACT_ATOMS: atom_id res chain seq x y z
N MET A 1 -2.91 -9.70 11.61
CA MET A 1 -1.93 -8.59 11.42
C MET A 1 -0.59 -8.82 12.12
N ARG A 2 -0.53 -9.08 13.44
CA ARG A 2 0.73 -9.28 14.20
C ARG A 2 1.77 -10.20 13.54
N ARG A 3 1.35 -11.29 12.90
CA ARG A 3 2.25 -12.24 12.21
C ARG A 3 3.08 -11.59 11.09
N ARG A 4 2.49 -10.68 10.31
CA ARG A 4 3.14 -10.02 9.16
C ARG A 4 4.21 -9.00 9.56
N LEU A 5 4.17 -8.54 10.81
CA LEU A 5 5.09 -7.56 11.39
C LEU A 5 6.01 -8.18 12.45
N ARG A 6 6.06 -9.52 12.54
CA ARG A 6 6.96 -10.18 13.51
C ARG A 6 8.40 -9.88 13.16
N GLY A 7 9.16 -9.40 14.14
CA GLY A 7 10.56 -9.01 13.95
C GLY A 7 10.73 -7.69 13.21
N ALA A 8 9.67 -6.89 13.07
CA ALA A 8 9.79 -5.56 12.49
C ALA A 8 10.60 -4.65 13.41
N SER A 9 11.65 -4.05 12.86
CA SER A 9 12.53 -3.11 13.57
C SER A 9 11.98 -1.69 13.55
N LYS A 10 11.31 -1.28 12.46
CA LYS A 10 10.73 0.06 12.32
C LYS A 10 9.58 0.07 11.33
N ILE A 11 8.43 0.60 11.75
CA ILE A 11 7.28 0.90 10.87
C ILE A 11 6.89 2.34 11.10
N LYS A 12 7.05 3.20 10.09
CA LYS A 12 6.67 4.62 10.11
C LYS A 12 5.75 4.89 8.93
N LEU A 13 4.54 5.36 9.20
CA LEU A 13 3.57 5.79 8.19
C LEU A 13 3.23 7.26 8.47
N SER A 14 3.27 8.13 7.46
CA SER A 14 2.68 9.46 7.58
C SER A 14 1.16 9.37 7.68
N SER A 15 0.52 10.43 8.17
CA SER A 15 -0.94 10.48 8.35
C SER A 15 -1.72 10.43 7.02
N THR A 16 -1.06 10.71 5.91
CA THR A 16 -1.63 10.72 4.56
C THR A 16 -1.29 9.46 3.77
N SER A 17 -0.58 8.51 4.38
CA SER A 17 -0.13 7.31 3.68
C SER A 17 -1.24 6.30 3.44
N THR A 18 -1.14 5.58 2.32
CA THR A 18 -1.98 4.43 2.00
C THR A 18 -1.11 3.19 1.82
N LEU A 19 -1.31 2.18 2.65
CA LEU A 19 -0.61 0.89 2.54
C LEU A 19 -1.63 -0.23 2.29
N ILE A 20 -1.51 -0.89 1.14
CA ILE A 20 -2.28 -2.09 0.83
C ILE A 20 -1.36 -3.31 0.93
N VAL A 21 -1.78 -4.33 1.67
CA VAL A 21 -1.01 -5.57 1.87
C VAL A 21 -1.87 -6.80 1.61
N GLU A 22 -1.57 -7.50 0.52
CA GLU A 22 -2.35 -8.64 0.03
C GLU A 22 -1.50 -9.91 -0.05
N GLY A 23 -2.05 -11.05 0.40
CA GLY A 23 -1.34 -12.34 0.38
C GLY A 23 -0.29 -12.54 1.49
N ASP A 24 0.72 -13.37 1.22
CA ASP A 24 1.76 -13.71 2.21
C ASP A 24 2.93 -12.72 2.17
N VAL A 25 2.72 -11.58 2.82
CA VAL A 25 3.69 -10.46 2.91
C VAL A 25 4.18 -10.30 4.34
N PHE A 26 5.51 -10.20 4.51
CA PHE A 26 6.16 -9.90 5.79
C PHE A 26 6.97 -8.62 5.69
N ILE A 27 6.87 -7.75 6.69
CA ILE A 27 7.50 -6.44 6.68
C ILE A 27 8.41 -6.32 7.91
N LYS A 28 9.69 -6.06 7.68
CA LYS A 28 10.68 -5.85 8.74
C LYS A 28 10.99 -4.37 8.97
N HIS A 29 11.19 -3.60 7.91
CA HIS A 29 11.38 -2.14 8.00
C HIS A 29 10.60 -1.44 6.91
N LEU A 30 9.74 -0.49 7.28
CA LEU A 30 8.96 0.33 6.35
C LEU A 30 8.88 1.78 6.82
N GLU A 31 9.21 2.72 5.93
CA GLU A 31 8.91 4.14 6.06
C GLU A 31 8.12 4.58 4.84
N LEU A 32 6.86 4.97 5.03
CA LEU A 32 5.95 5.33 3.95
C LEU A 32 5.37 6.72 4.18
N ASP A 33 5.59 7.59 3.20
CA ASP A 33 4.91 8.87 3.03
C ASP A 33 4.31 8.92 1.62
N GLY A 34 3.03 8.57 1.50
CA GLY A 34 2.36 8.36 0.22
C GLY A 34 1.73 6.96 0.11
N ALA A 35 1.66 6.37 -1.09
CA ALA A 35 0.97 5.10 -1.32
C ALA A 35 1.91 3.96 -1.75
N ALA A 36 1.67 2.78 -1.16
CA ALA A 36 2.33 1.54 -1.54
C ALA A 36 1.37 0.33 -1.54
N VAL A 37 1.54 -0.55 -2.53
CA VAL A 37 0.84 -1.84 -2.64
C VAL A 37 1.88 -2.94 -2.59
N LEU A 38 1.76 -3.80 -1.59
CA LEU A 38 2.61 -4.97 -1.37
C LEU A 38 1.77 -6.23 -1.55
N ARG A 39 2.07 -7.02 -2.57
CA ARG A 39 1.24 -8.19 -2.94
C ARG A 39 2.07 -9.46 -3.09
N ALA A 40 1.55 -10.57 -2.61
CA ALA A 40 2.03 -11.89 -3.00
C ALA A 40 0.83 -12.72 -3.48
N VAL A 41 0.96 -13.35 -4.67
CA VAL A 41 -0.06 -14.29 -5.15
C VAL A 41 -0.13 -15.53 -4.25
N PRO A 42 -1.23 -16.29 -4.23
CA PRO A 42 -1.33 -17.51 -3.44
C PRO A 42 -0.15 -18.47 -3.71
N GLY A 43 0.49 -18.95 -2.64
CA GLY A 43 1.66 -19.83 -2.73
C GLY A 43 2.99 -19.12 -3.00
N ALA A 44 2.99 -17.79 -3.19
CA ALA A 44 4.20 -16.97 -3.23
C ALA A 44 4.35 -16.17 -1.92
N LYS A 45 5.58 -15.76 -1.61
CA LYS A 45 5.89 -14.96 -0.42
C LYS A 45 6.66 -13.70 -0.77
N LEU A 46 6.28 -12.56 -0.19
CA LEU A 46 7.00 -11.29 -0.33
C LEU A 46 7.57 -10.87 1.03
N VAL A 47 8.85 -10.58 1.10
CA VAL A 47 9.52 -10.09 2.30
C VAL A 47 10.07 -8.70 2.05
N VAL A 48 9.55 -7.72 2.79
CA VAL A 48 10.06 -6.35 2.80
C VAL A 48 11.08 -6.24 3.91
N GLU A 49 12.35 -6.33 3.56
CA GLU A 49 13.45 -6.22 4.52
C GLU A 49 13.67 -4.76 4.94
N ARG A 50 13.71 -3.85 3.96
CA ARG A 50 13.79 -2.41 4.15
C ARG A 50 13.16 -1.70 2.97
N LEU A 51 12.16 -0.87 3.22
CA LEU A 51 11.52 -0.08 2.18
C LEU A 51 11.28 1.34 2.68
N VAL A 52 11.79 2.32 1.93
CA VAL A 52 11.46 3.74 2.09
C VAL A 52 10.76 4.25 0.83
N VAL A 53 9.53 4.74 0.98
CA VAL A 53 8.73 5.27 -0.13
C VAL A 53 8.26 6.68 0.22
N ARG A 54 8.52 7.61 -0.69
CA ARG A 54 7.98 8.98 -0.68
C ARG A 54 7.39 9.28 -2.06
N ASN A 55 6.09 9.50 -2.15
CA ASN A 55 5.40 9.77 -3.41
C ASN A 55 4.12 10.60 -3.19
N GLU A 56 3.47 11.04 -4.28
CA GLU A 56 2.24 11.86 -4.17
C GLU A 56 1.06 11.12 -3.52
N GLY A 57 1.12 9.79 -3.43
CA GLY A 57 0.14 8.97 -2.75
C GLY A 57 -1.27 9.14 -3.28
N TRP A 58 -2.25 8.87 -2.43
CA TRP A 58 -3.67 8.89 -2.76
C TRP A 58 -4.41 9.94 -1.93
N PRO A 59 -4.34 11.24 -2.28
CA PRO A 59 -5.06 12.27 -1.55
C PRO A 59 -6.57 12.11 -1.66
N LEU A 60 -7.27 12.54 -0.62
CA LEU A 60 -8.72 12.60 -0.57
C LEU A 60 -9.18 13.92 -1.21
N LYS A 61 -10.02 13.80 -2.24
CA LYS A 61 -10.56 14.92 -3.02
C LYS A 61 -12.06 15.03 -2.78
N THR A 62 -12.52 16.22 -2.42
CA THR A 62 -13.95 16.52 -2.30
C THR A 62 -14.61 16.42 -3.67
N VAL A 63 -15.78 15.77 -3.72
CA VAL A 63 -16.60 15.70 -4.93
C VAL A 63 -17.45 16.97 -4.98
N SER A 64 -17.40 17.69 -6.10
CA SER A 64 -18.26 18.85 -6.31
C SER A 64 -19.66 18.43 -6.80
N ASN A 65 -20.68 19.26 -6.55
CA ASN A 65 -22.07 18.95 -6.93
C ASN A 65 -22.27 18.72 -8.45
N ASN A 66 -21.37 19.24 -9.28
CA ASN A 66 -21.42 19.13 -10.73
C ASN A 66 -20.45 18.07 -11.29
N GLU A 67 -19.74 17.35 -10.42
CA GLU A 67 -18.80 16.30 -10.84
C GLU A 67 -19.54 14.98 -10.99
N GLU A 68 -19.53 14.42 -12.20
CA GLU A 68 -20.07 13.09 -12.45
C GLU A 68 -19.15 12.03 -11.85
N VAL A 69 -19.61 11.36 -10.80
CA VAL A 69 -18.87 10.31 -10.10
C VAL A 69 -19.80 9.13 -9.79
N PRO A 70 -19.25 7.93 -9.54
CA PRO A 70 -20.06 6.80 -9.09
C PRO A 70 -20.92 7.16 -7.86
N ALA A 71 -22.14 6.61 -7.76
CA ALA A 71 -23.10 6.94 -6.71
C ALA A 71 -22.51 6.87 -5.29
N ALA A 72 -21.67 5.86 -5.00
CA ALA A 72 -20.99 5.73 -3.72
C ALA A 72 -20.07 6.93 -3.39
N SER A 73 -19.49 7.56 -4.41
CA SER A 73 -18.64 8.75 -4.26
C SER A 73 -19.47 10.01 -4.11
N ALA A 74 -20.57 10.14 -4.86
CA ALA A 74 -21.51 11.24 -4.72
C ALA A 74 -22.14 11.27 -3.32
N MET A 75 -22.61 10.11 -2.83
CA MET A 75 -23.25 9.98 -1.52
C MET A 75 -22.33 10.36 -0.34
N ARG A 76 -21.03 10.07 -0.42
CA ARG A 76 -20.07 10.39 0.65
C ARG A 76 -19.38 11.75 0.49
N GLY A 77 -19.50 12.40 -0.68
CA GLY A 77 -18.94 13.73 -0.94
C GLY A 77 -17.42 13.80 -1.14
N TYR A 78 -16.72 12.66 -1.28
CA TYR A 78 -15.28 12.64 -1.54
C TYR A 78 -14.82 11.37 -2.27
N ARG A 79 -13.62 11.38 -2.85
CA ARG A 79 -12.97 10.20 -3.45
C ARG A 79 -11.46 10.24 -3.26
N PHE A 80 -10.82 9.08 -3.28
CA PHE A 80 -9.36 9.02 -3.38
C PHE A 80 -8.93 9.29 -4.82
N GLU A 81 -7.96 10.15 -5.02
CA GLU A 81 -7.30 10.37 -6.30
C GLU A 81 -5.99 9.58 -6.31
N LYS A 82 -5.89 8.52 -7.12
CA LYS A 82 -4.70 7.66 -7.16
C LYS A 82 -3.59 8.30 -8.00
N LYS A 83 -2.85 9.26 -7.43
CA LYS A 83 -1.81 9.99 -8.16
C LYS A 83 -0.56 9.15 -8.41
N GLU A 84 0.03 8.62 -7.35
CA GLU A 84 1.23 7.79 -7.45
C GLU A 84 1.14 6.60 -6.50
N THR A 85 1.74 5.47 -6.88
CA THR A 85 1.75 4.24 -6.09
C THR A 85 3.05 3.49 -6.29
N TYR A 86 3.74 3.15 -5.21
CA TYR A 86 4.80 2.16 -5.26
C TYR A 86 4.20 0.75 -5.26
N ILE A 87 4.58 -0.10 -6.20
CA ILE A 87 4.08 -1.48 -6.29
C ILE A 87 5.25 -2.44 -6.17
N ALA A 88 5.17 -3.35 -5.20
CA ALA A 88 6.02 -4.52 -5.15
C ALA A 88 5.17 -5.77 -5.05
N GLU A 89 5.39 -6.69 -5.98
CA GLU A 89 4.63 -7.92 -6.05
C GLU A 89 5.51 -9.14 -6.25
N ASN A 90 5.12 -10.26 -5.64
CA ASN A 90 5.62 -11.58 -6.01
C ASN A 90 4.49 -12.36 -6.70
N THR A 91 4.66 -12.60 -7.99
CA THR A 91 3.72 -13.35 -8.85
C THR A 91 4.14 -14.79 -9.11
N ARG A 92 5.31 -15.23 -8.60
CA ARG A 92 5.88 -16.55 -8.86
C ARG A 92 5.60 -17.50 -7.70
N VAL A 93 4.71 -18.47 -7.92
CA VAL A 93 4.32 -19.48 -6.94
C VAL A 93 5.53 -20.30 -6.49
N GLY A 94 5.60 -20.62 -5.20
CA GLY A 94 6.70 -21.38 -4.59
C GLY A 94 7.96 -20.55 -4.32
N THR A 95 7.98 -19.26 -4.68
CA THR A 95 9.15 -18.41 -4.48
C THR A 95 8.98 -17.43 -3.32
N THR A 96 10.11 -17.02 -2.77
CA THR A 96 10.19 -15.87 -1.86
C THR A 96 10.93 -14.76 -2.57
N GLN A 97 10.28 -13.60 -2.70
CA GLN A 97 10.90 -12.39 -3.23
C GLN A 97 11.17 -11.43 -2.09
N THR A 98 12.34 -10.81 -2.11
CA THR A 98 12.76 -9.87 -1.10
C THR A 98 12.87 -8.48 -1.70
N VAL A 99 12.32 -7.48 -1.02
CA VAL A 99 12.38 -6.07 -1.42
C VAL A 99 13.27 -5.32 -0.44
N GLN A 100 14.24 -4.60 -1.00
CA GLN A 100 15.16 -3.70 -0.31
C GLN A 100 15.31 -2.43 -1.15
N ASN A 101 14.87 -1.28 -0.62
CA ASN A 101 15.03 0.04 -1.24
C ASN A 101 15.07 1.15 -0.16
#